data_AF-A0A933LXS4-F1
#
_entry.id   AF-A0A933LXS4-F1
#
_cell.length_a   1.000
_cell.length_b   1.000
_cell.length_c   1.000
_cell.angle_alpha   90.00
_cell.angle_beta   90.00
_cell.angle_gamma   90.00
#
_symmetry.space_group_name_H-M   'P 1'
#
loop_
_entity.id
_entity.type
_entity.pdbx_description
1 polymer ?
#
loop_
_entity_poly.entity_id
_entity_poly.type
_entity_poly.pdbx_seq_one_letter_code
_entity_poly.pdbx_strand_id
1 'polypeptide(L)' 'MAFWGSTSLVAPAPQEEVYRELVRLLFVEGGRTLGEAVTEAELLAWTGGWADEDVLRAWVLLGDPASRLR' A
#
# COMPACT_ATOMS: atom_id res chain seq x y z
N MET A 1 12.96 6.89 -7.58
CA MET A 1 13.11 6.14 -6.31
C MET A 1 11.91 6.51 -5.46
N ALA A 2 11.26 5.52 -4.87
CA ALA A 2 10.09 5.73 -4.01
C ALA A 2 10.20 4.83 -2.78
N PHE A 3 9.57 5.26 -1.70
CA PHE A 3 9.52 4.56 -0.43
C PHE A 3 8.08 4.57 0.07
N TRP A 4 7.53 3.40 0.37
CA TRP A 4 6.24 3.26 1.03
C TRP A 4 6.48 2.59 2.36
N GLY A 5 6.07 3.23 3.45
CA GLY A 5 6.35 2.74 4.79
C GLY A 5 5.60 3.52 5.86
N SER A 6 5.62 2.95 7.07
CA SER A 6 4.96 3.54 8.23
C SER A 6 5.75 4.70 8.83
N THR A 7 5.02 5.72 9.27
CA THR A 7 5.53 6.86 10.06
C THR A 7 5.45 6.62 11.58
N SER A 8 4.76 5.57 12.01
CA SER A 8 4.56 5.21 13.42
C SER A 8 4.68 3.70 13.67
N LEU A 9 4.67 3.29 14.94
CA LEU A 9 4.58 1.88 15.30
C LEU A 9 3.13 1.41 15.16
N VAL A 10 2.93 0.37 14.36
CA VAL A 10 1.62 -0.25 14.11
C VAL A 10 1.67 -1.76 14.26
N ALA A 11 0.52 -2.39 14.50
CA ALA A 11 0.42 -3.83 14.71
C ALA A 11 0.95 -4.61 13.48
N PRO A 12 1.70 -5.72 13.65
CA PRO A 12 2.29 -6.44 12.51
C PRO A 12 1.27 -7.12 11.59
N ALA A 13 0.29 -7.83 12.16
CA ALA A 13 -0.61 -8.70 11.38
C ALA A 13 -1.45 -7.95 10.32
N PRO A 14 -2.06 -6.78 10.61
CA PRO A 14 -2.84 -6.06 9.61
C PRO A 14 -2.00 -5.46 8.47
N GLN A 15 -0.67 -5.35 8.62
CA GLN A 15 0.22 -4.83 7.57
C GLN A 15 0.48 -5.87 6.46
N GLU A 16 0.55 -7.15 6.81
CA GLU A 16 0.94 -8.22 5.87
C GLU A 16 -0.03 -8.30 4.68
N GLU A 17 -1.31 -8.17 4.97
CA GLU A 17 -2.36 -8.26 3.95
C GLU A 17 -2.34 -7.08 2.97
N VAL A 18 -2.12 -5.84 3.45
CA VAL A 18 -1.96 -4.66 2.59
C VAL A 18 -0.72 -4.79 1.70
N TYR A 19 0.38 -5.31 2.26
CA TYR A 19 1.59 -5.59 1.49
C TYR A 19 1.36 -6.59 0.36
N ARG A 20 0.67 -7.70 0.64
CA ARG A 20 0.36 -8.73 -0.38
C ARG A 20 -0.44 -8.15 -1.52
N GLU A 21 -1.43 -7.33 -1.20
CA GLU A 21 -2.28 -6.70 -2.22
C GLU A 21 -1.50 -5.70 -3.06
N LEU A 22 -0.68 -4.86 -2.43
CA LEU A 22 0.18 -3.94 -3.17
C LEU A 22 1.13 -4.68 -4.11
N VAL A 23 1.76 -5.77 -3.66
CA VAL A 23 2.64 -6.60 -4.50
C VAL A 23 1.87 -7.19 -5.69
N ARG A 24 0.64 -7.67 -5.46
CA ARG A 24 -0.24 -8.19 -6.51
C ARG A 24 -0.55 -7.12 -7.56
N LEU A 25 -0.93 -5.92 -7.13
CA LEU A 25 -1.26 -4.79 -8.01
C LEU A 25 -0.05 -4.31 -8.82
N LEU A 26 1.13 -4.24 -8.19
CA LEU A 26 2.36 -3.74 -8.81
C LEU A 26 2.99 -4.73 -9.80
N PHE A 27 3.02 -6.02 -9.46
CA PHE A 27 3.83 -7.00 -10.18
C PHE A 27 3.04 -8.10 -10.89
N VAL A 28 1.81 -8.38 -10.46
CA VAL A 28 0.97 -9.43 -11.08
C VAL A 28 -0.01 -8.81 -12.08
N GLU A 29 -0.77 -7.80 -11.66
CA GLU A 29 -1.62 -7.03 -12.60
C GLU A 29 -0.77 -6.09 -13.44
N GLY A 30 0.19 -5.40 -12.80
CA GLY A 30 1.05 -4.43 -13.46
C GLY A 30 0.25 -3.26 -14.04
N GLY A 31 0.91 -2.43 -14.85
CA GLY A 31 0.23 -1.36 -15.58
C GLY A 31 -0.33 -0.22 -14.72
N ARG A 32 -0.11 -0.23 -13.41
CA ARG A 32 -0.48 0.84 -12.47
C ARG A 32 0.72 1.71 -12.13
N THR A 33 0.44 2.98 -11.84
CA THR A 33 1.39 3.85 -11.15
C THR A 33 1.49 3.45 -9.68
N LEU A 34 2.58 3.85 -9.01
CA LEU A 34 2.77 3.58 -7.58
C LEU A 34 1.61 4.14 -6.75
N GLY A 35 1.14 5.35 -7.05
CA GLY A 35 0.04 5.98 -6.33
C GLY A 35 -1.30 5.25 -6.53
N GLU A 36 -1.59 4.78 -7.74
CA GLU A 36 -2.79 3.97 -8.02
C GLU A 36 -2.76 2.65 -7.25
N ALA A 37 -1.63 1.95 -7.28
CA ALA A 37 -1.48 0.66 -6.61
C ALA A 37 -1.55 0.79 -5.07
N VAL A 38 -0.90 1.81 -4.49
CA VAL A 38 -0.96 2.07 -3.04
C VAL A 38 -2.39 2.43 -2.62
N THR A 39 -3.02 3.38 -3.31
CA THR A 39 -4.39 3.82 -3.00
C THR A 39 -5.37 2.66 -3.04
N GLU A 40 -5.29 1.82 -4.07
CA GLU A 40 -6.20 0.69 -4.20
C GLU A 40 -5.92 -0.42 -3.18
N ALA A 41 -4.65 -0.71 -2.87
CA ALA A 41 -4.31 -1.65 -1.80
C ALA A 41 -4.90 -1.19 -0.46
N GLU A 42 -4.77 0.10 -0.12
CA GLU A 42 -5.34 0.70 1.10
C GLU A 42 -6.87 0.72 1.09
N LEU A 43 -7.50 0.96 -0.05
CA LEU A 43 -8.97 0.90 -0.18
C LEU A 43 -9.51 -0.52 -0.03
N LEU A 44 -8.84 -1.49 -0.63
CA LEU A 44 -9.17 -2.90 -0.46
C LEU A 44 -8.98 -3.27 1.02
N ALA A 45 -7.83 -2.90 1.61
CA ALA A 45 -7.51 -3.03 3.04
C ALA A 45 -8.60 -2.48 3.97
N TRP A 46 -9.14 -1.31 3.67
CA TRP A 46 -10.24 -0.71 4.43
C TRP A 46 -11.56 -1.47 4.24
N THR A 47 -11.94 -1.73 3.00
CA THR A 47 -13.25 -2.32 2.67
C THR A 47 -13.37 -3.80 3.04
N GLY A 48 -12.26 -4.53 3.07
CA GLY A 48 -12.20 -5.94 3.48
C GLY A 48 -12.11 -6.17 5.00
N GLY A 49 -11.93 -5.13 5.83
CA GLY A 49 -11.87 -5.25 7.30
C GLY A 49 -10.63 -5.95 7.88
N TRP A 50 -9.65 -6.23 7.03
CA TRP A 50 -8.32 -6.81 7.28
C TRP A 50 -7.23 -5.81 7.72
N ALA A 51 -7.44 -4.50 7.59
CA ALA A 51 -6.50 -3.48 8.10
C ALA A 51 -7.15 -2.54 9.12
N ASP A 52 -6.40 -2.27 10.21
CA ASP A 52 -6.77 -1.28 11.22
C ASP A 52 -6.59 0.15 10.69
N GLU A 53 -7.44 1.08 11.15
CA GLU A 53 -7.36 2.50 10.76
C GLU A 53 -5.99 3.12 11.04
N ASP A 54 -5.36 2.72 12.15
CA ASP A 54 -4.02 3.18 12.53
C ASP A 54 -2.95 2.74 11.51
N VAL A 55 -3.08 1.55 10.92
CA VAL A 55 -2.18 1.09 9.85
C VAL A 55 -2.36 1.96 8.62
N LEU A 56 -3.58 2.19 8.16
CA LEU A 56 -3.82 2.97 6.95
C LEU A 56 -3.40 4.44 7.11
N ARG A 57 -3.58 5.02 8.30
CA ARG A 57 -3.16 6.40 8.59
C ARG A 57 -1.65 6.56 8.74
N ALA A 58 -0.96 5.53 9.25
CA ALA A 58 0.47 5.62 9.52
C ALA A 58 1.32 5.52 8.25
N TRP A 59 0.79 4.90 7.19
CA TRP A 59 1.55 4.60 6.00
C TRP A 59 1.51 5.72 4.97
N VAL A 60 2.68 6.02 4.42
CA VAL A 60 2.84 7.12 3.47
C VAL A 60 3.73 6.69 2.31
N LEU A 61 3.36 7.15 1.11
CA LEU A 61 4.19 7.04 -0.09
C LEU A 61 5.04 8.31 -0.23
N LEU A 62 6.35 8.15 -0.12
CA LEU A 62 7.35 9.18 -0.38
C LEU A 62 8.02 8.95 -1.73
N GLY A 63 7.90 9.91 -2.64
CA GLY A 63 8.44 9.83 -4.00
C GLY A 63 7.46 10.36 -5.02
N ASP A 64 7.63 9.95 -6.28
CA ASP A 64 6.71 10.30 -7.36
C ASP A 64 5.58 9.26 -7.47
N PRO A 65 4.33 9.60 -7.12
CA PRO A 65 3.20 8.67 -7.22
C PRO A 65 2.84 8.31 -8.66
N ALA A 66 3.23 9.12 -9.66
CA ALA A 66 2.99 8.84 -11.07
C ALA A 66 4.00 7.86 -11.68
N SER A 67 5.05 7.50 -10.92
CA SER A 67 6.05 6.53 -11.36
C SER A 67 5.44 5.14 -11.56
N ARG A 68 5.95 4.41 -12.55
CA ARG A 68 5.60 3.02 -12.84
C ARG A 68 6.80 2.14 -12.58
N LEU A 69 6.59 0.96 -11.99
CA LEU A 69 7.63 -0.04 -11.86
C LEU A 69 7.89 -0.70 -13.22
N ARG A 70 9.16 -1.02 -13.48
CA ARG A 70 9.62 -1.73 -14.68
C ARG A 70 10.02 -3.14 -14.32
#